data_AF-A0A392MSU7-F1
#
_entry.id   AF-A0A392MSU7-F1
#
_cell.length_a   1.000
_cell.length_b   1.000
_cell.length_c   1.000
_cell.angle_alpha   90.00
_cell.angle_beta   90.00
_cell.angle_gamma   90.00
#
_symmetry.space_group_name_H-M   'P 1'
#
loop_
_entity.id
_entity.type
_entity.pdbx_description
1 polymer ?
#
loop_
_entity_poly.entity_id
_entity_poly.type
_entity_poly.pdbx_seq_one_letter_code
_entity_poly.pdbx_strand_id
1 'polypeptide(L)'
;MTMMSAALEEKISNLESENQVLRQQAVSMAPNKFLSGRSRSIIQRVDSGHIGGEAKPPHLDMHSSSMNQRERESAEVEDKPQKSLNEKQQENQELLIRCIAQHLGFAGNRPIAACIIYKCLLHWRSFEVERTSVFDRIIQTIGHAIETQENNDVLAYWLSNASTLLLLLQRTLKASGAAGMAPQRRRSSSATLFGRMTQ
;
A
#
# COMPACT_ATOMS: atom_id res chain seq x y z
N MET A 1 -8.37 25.14 -20.23
CA MET A 1 -7.66 24.36 -19.19
C MET A 1 -8.58 23.94 -18.04
N THR A 2 -9.67 24.68 -17.75
CA THR A 2 -10.65 24.42 -16.66
C THR A 2 -11.61 23.25 -16.90
N MET A 3 -11.90 22.87 -18.16
CA MET A 3 -12.83 21.77 -18.47
C MET A 3 -12.20 20.38 -18.21
N MET A 4 -10.89 20.26 -18.32
CA MET A 4 -10.17 18.99 -18.12
C MET A 4 -9.97 18.68 -16.63
N SER A 5 -9.92 19.69 -15.75
CA SER A 5 -9.92 19.49 -14.30
C SER A 5 -11.29 19.02 -13.80
N ALA A 6 -12.38 19.63 -14.28
CA ALA A 6 -13.74 19.24 -13.90
C ALA A 6 -14.06 17.78 -14.31
N ALA A 7 -13.69 17.38 -15.53
CA ALA A 7 -13.89 16.01 -16.00
C ALA A 7 -13.06 14.97 -15.21
N LEU A 8 -11.89 15.36 -14.69
CA LEU A 8 -11.06 14.50 -13.84
C LEU A 8 -11.61 14.42 -12.41
N GLU A 9 -12.07 15.53 -11.85
CA GLU A 9 -12.69 15.59 -10.52
C GLU A 9 -14.00 14.76 -10.49
N GLU A 10 -14.82 14.88 -11.53
CA GLU A 10 -16.03 14.06 -11.69
C GLU A 10 -15.69 12.57 -11.80
N LYS A 11 -14.65 12.23 -12.58
CA LYS A 11 -14.22 10.83 -12.72
C LYS A 11 -13.64 10.25 -11.44
N ILE A 12 -12.94 11.07 -10.63
CA ILE A 12 -12.46 10.67 -9.30
C ILE A 12 -13.64 10.46 -8.35
N SER A 13 -14.61 11.37 -8.31
CA SER A 13 -15.79 11.27 -7.46
C SER A 13 -16.65 10.05 -7.79
N ASN A 14 -16.85 9.77 -9.09
CA ASN A 14 -17.58 8.58 -9.54
C ASN A 14 -16.89 7.29 -9.09
N LEU A 15 -15.56 7.19 -9.29
CA LEU A 15 -14.79 6.02 -8.87
C LEU A 15 -14.76 5.84 -7.33
N GLU A 16 -14.73 6.94 -6.58
CA GLU A 16 -14.82 6.90 -5.12
C GLU A 16 -16.20 6.42 -4.64
N SER A 17 -17.27 6.89 -5.30
CA SER A 17 -18.65 6.46 -4.99
C SER A 17 -18.85 4.97 -5.26
N GLU A 18 -18.33 4.46 -6.38
CA GLU A 18 -18.40 3.05 -6.74
C GLU A 18 -17.60 2.19 -5.76
N ASN A 19 -16.42 2.65 -5.32
CA ASN A 19 -15.63 1.97 -4.30
C ASN A 19 -16.37 1.90 -2.96
N GLN A 20 -17.07 2.96 -2.58
CA GLN A 20 -17.84 3.02 -1.34
C GLN A 20 -19.05 2.06 -1.37
N VAL A 21 -19.74 1.96 -2.51
CA VAL A 21 -20.83 0.99 -2.73
C VAL A 21 -20.30 -0.44 -2.65
N LEU A 22 -19.20 -0.76 -3.32
CA LEU A 22 -18.59 -2.09 -3.26
C LEU A 22 -18.19 -2.48 -1.82
N ARG A 23 -17.65 -1.52 -1.04
CA ARG A 23 -17.35 -1.73 0.38
C ARG A 23 -18.62 -1.98 1.21
N GLN A 24 -19.70 -1.23 0.99
CA GLN A 24 -20.97 -1.48 1.68
C GLN A 24 -21.59 -2.83 1.30
N GLN A 25 -21.48 -3.22 0.04
CA GLN A 25 -21.98 -4.51 -0.45
C GLN A 25 -21.19 -5.68 0.18
N ALA A 26 -19.87 -5.54 0.31
CA ALA A 26 -19.03 -6.53 0.99
C ALA A 26 -19.39 -6.71 2.48
N VAL A 27 -19.75 -5.62 3.17
CA VAL A 27 -20.16 -5.67 4.59
C VAL A 27 -21.57 -6.27 4.76
N SER A 28 -22.47 -6.06 3.80
CA SER A 28 -23.85 -6.57 3.84
C SER A 28 -24.00 -8.02 3.38
N MET A 29 -23.01 -8.58 2.68
CA MET A 29 -22.98 -10.00 2.30
C MET A 29 -22.29 -10.92 3.31
N ALA A 30 -21.79 -10.40 4.44
CA ALA A 30 -21.30 -11.22 5.54
C ALA A 30 -22.47 -11.97 6.21
N PRO A 31 -22.47 -13.31 6.28
CA PRO A 31 -23.56 -14.04 6.91
C PRO A 31 -23.55 -13.80 8.42
N ASN A 32 -24.49 -13.00 8.90
CA ASN A 32 -24.88 -12.96 10.30
C ASN A 32 -25.33 -14.37 10.73
N LYS A 33 -24.49 -15.06 11.51
CA LYS A 33 -24.91 -16.25 12.26
C LYS A 33 -24.55 -16.06 13.73
N PHE A 34 -25.48 -15.48 14.48
CA PHE A 34 -25.57 -15.70 15.91
C PHE A 34 -26.77 -16.62 16.20
N LEU A 35 -26.45 -17.69 16.95
CA LEU A 35 -27.28 -18.54 17.82
C LEU A 35 -28.34 -19.48 17.22
N SER A 36 -28.06 -20.79 17.29
CA SER A 36 -29.06 -21.76 17.77
C SER A 36 -28.39 -23.10 18.14
N GLY A 37 -28.77 -23.66 19.28
CA GLY A 37 -28.85 -25.12 19.41
C GLY A 37 -27.73 -25.85 20.16
N ARG A 38 -27.70 -25.70 21.50
CA ARG A 38 -27.61 -26.78 22.49
C ARG A 38 -27.35 -28.20 21.95
N SER A 39 -26.24 -28.82 22.36
CA SER A 39 -26.16 -30.27 22.59
C SER A 39 -25.08 -30.60 23.64
N ARG A 40 -25.53 -31.13 24.78
CA ARG A 40 -24.71 -31.78 25.81
C ARG A 40 -24.51 -33.25 25.43
N SER A 41 -23.34 -33.82 25.75
CA SER A 41 -23.17 -35.23 26.17
C SER A 41 -21.73 -35.37 26.69
N ILE A 42 -21.43 -35.31 27.99
CA ILE A 42 -21.51 -36.37 29.01
C ILE A 42 -20.72 -37.65 28.65
N ILE A 43 -19.51 -37.70 29.20
CA ILE A 43 -18.73 -38.80 29.81
C ILE A 43 -19.31 -40.23 29.72
N GLN A 44 -18.50 -41.17 29.23
CA GLN A 44 -18.34 -42.48 29.89
C GLN A 44 -16.96 -43.11 29.64
N ARG A 45 -16.25 -43.38 30.74
CA ARG A 45 -15.12 -44.31 30.90
C ARG A 45 -15.65 -45.75 30.80
N VAL A 46 -14.86 -46.67 30.25
CA VAL A 46 -14.59 -47.99 30.84
C VAL A 46 -13.33 -48.62 30.25
N ASP A 47 -12.68 -49.39 31.11
CA ASP A 47 -11.36 -49.99 31.08
C ASP A 47 -11.42 -51.50 30.74
N SER A 48 -10.23 -52.11 30.61
CA SER A 48 -9.87 -53.53 30.72
C SER A 48 -9.51 -54.29 29.43
N GLY A 49 -8.30 -54.89 29.47
CA GLY A 49 -7.67 -55.68 28.41
C GLY A 49 -7.61 -57.18 28.69
N HIS A 50 -6.78 -57.91 27.92
CA HIS A 50 -5.90 -59.07 28.27
C HIS A 50 -5.53 -59.95 27.04
N ILE A 51 -4.21 -60.06 26.77
CA ILE A 51 -3.33 -61.18 26.30
C ILE A 51 -3.66 -62.07 25.07
N GLY A 52 -2.69 -62.15 24.13
CA GLY A 52 -2.10 -63.43 23.70
C GLY A 52 -1.77 -63.67 22.20
N GLY A 53 -0.48 -63.88 21.88
CA GLY A 53 -0.01 -64.87 20.87
C GLY A 53 0.40 -64.41 19.46
N GLU A 54 1.58 -64.85 19.01
CA GLU A 54 2.37 -64.41 17.84
C GLU A 54 1.99 -65.01 16.46
N ALA A 55 2.15 -64.25 15.36
CA ALA A 55 2.79 -64.59 14.06
C ALA A 55 2.54 -63.49 12.99
N LYS A 56 3.51 -63.24 12.10
CA LYS A 56 3.66 -62.10 11.15
C LYS A 56 3.70 -62.62 9.68
N PRO A 57 3.63 -61.81 8.56
CA PRO A 57 2.73 -60.73 8.06
C PRO A 57 2.23 -61.09 6.61
N PRO A 58 2.04 -60.21 5.59
CA PRO A 58 1.71 -58.76 5.50
C PRO A 58 0.51 -58.45 4.55
N HIS A 59 -0.32 -57.43 4.82
CA HIS A 59 -0.98 -56.64 3.74
C HIS A 59 -1.64 -55.35 4.27
N LEU A 60 -0.93 -54.24 4.03
CA LEU A 60 -1.40 -52.91 3.60
C LEU A 60 -2.64 -52.26 4.26
N ASP A 61 -2.32 -51.13 4.91
CA ASP A 61 -2.98 -49.82 4.84
C ASP A 61 -4.24 -49.54 5.66
N MET A 62 -4.00 -49.01 6.88
CA MET A 62 -4.83 -47.94 7.44
C MET A 62 -3.96 -46.94 8.19
N HIS A 63 -3.67 -45.78 7.57
CA HIS A 63 -3.26 -44.58 8.28
C HIS A 63 -4.16 -43.40 7.90
N SER A 64 -5.00 -43.04 8.87
CA SER A 64 -5.68 -41.77 8.96
C SER A 64 -4.67 -40.61 9.02
N SER A 65 -4.84 -39.64 8.14
CA SER A 65 -4.41 -38.24 8.30
C SER A 65 -5.46 -37.40 7.56
N SER A 66 -6.60 -37.12 8.17
CA SER A 66 -6.79 -36.07 9.17
C SER A 66 -6.25 -34.70 8.70
N MET A 67 -7.20 -33.86 8.32
CA MET A 67 -7.24 -32.41 8.57
C MET A 67 -6.26 -31.44 7.90
N ASN A 68 -5.23 -31.85 7.15
CA ASN A 68 -4.27 -30.86 6.63
C ASN A 68 -4.56 -30.31 5.21
N GLN A 69 -5.61 -30.76 4.51
CA GLN A 69 -5.87 -30.30 3.14
C GLN A 69 -6.83 -29.10 3.06
N ARG A 70 -7.68 -28.86 4.06
CA ARG A 70 -8.60 -27.71 4.06
C ARG A 70 -7.99 -26.40 4.58
N GLU A 71 -6.86 -26.47 5.27
CA GLU A 71 -6.16 -25.26 5.75
C GLU A 71 -5.30 -24.61 4.65
N ARG A 72 -4.97 -25.32 3.56
CA ARG A 72 -4.12 -24.77 2.49
C ARG A 72 -4.88 -23.95 1.44
N GLU A 73 -6.18 -24.19 1.28
CA GLU A 73 -7.06 -23.37 0.42
C GLU A 73 -7.70 -22.18 1.16
N SER A 74 -7.63 -22.16 2.49
CA SER A 74 -8.21 -21.09 3.31
C SER A 74 -7.29 -19.86 3.47
N ALA A 75 -6.05 -19.94 2.99
CA ALA A 75 -5.10 -18.82 3.02
C ALA A 75 -5.15 -17.92 1.77
N GLU A 76 -5.93 -18.26 0.74
CA GLU A 76 -5.93 -17.55 -0.54
C GLU A 76 -6.99 -16.45 -0.68
N VAL A 77 -7.86 -16.24 0.32
CA VAL A 77 -9.02 -15.35 0.17
C VAL A 77 -8.85 -13.98 0.85
N GLU A 78 -7.85 -13.80 1.73
CA GLU A 78 -7.70 -12.55 2.49
C GLU A 78 -6.61 -11.58 1.95
N ASP A 79 -5.81 -11.98 0.95
CA ASP A 79 -4.65 -11.20 0.49
C ASP A 79 -4.81 -10.53 -0.90
N LYS A 80 -5.96 -10.71 -1.55
CA LYS A 80 -6.23 -10.22 -2.91
C LYS A 80 -6.23 -8.69 -3.10
N PRO A 81 -6.73 -7.85 -2.15
CA PRO A 81 -6.75 -6.40 -2.36
C PRO A 81 -5.36 -5.74 -2.23
N GLN A 82 -4.52 -6.27 -1.34
CA GLN A 82 -3.24 -5.64 -0.98
C GLN A 82 -2.12 -6.05 -1.93
N LYS A 83 -2.10 -7.31 -2.39
CA LYS A 83 -1.20 -7.77 -3.47
C LYS A 83 -1.43 -7.03 -4.77
N SER A 84 -2.69 -6.91 -5.23
CA SER A 84 -3.02 -6.22 -6.48
C SER A 84 -2.68 -4.71 -6.44
N LEU A 85 -2.82 -4.06 -5.28
CA LEU A 85 -2.40 -2.66 -5.09
C LEU A 85 -0.89 -2.49 -5.27
N ASN A 86 -0.09 -3.41 -4.70
CA ASN A 86 1.37 -3.38 -4.79
C ASN A 86 1.85 -3.68 -6.21
N GLU A 87 1.23 -4.67 -6.87
CA GLU A 87 1.49 -5.01 -8.27
C GLU A 87 1.22 -3.82 -9.21
N LYS A 88 0.07 -3.16 -9.03
CA LYS A 88 -0.26 -1.93 -9.77
C LYS A 88 0.70 -0.79 -9.48
N GLN A 89 1.21 -0.68 -8.26
CA GLN A 89 2.21 0.32 -7.91
C GLN A 89 3.55 0.05 -8.62
N GLN A 90 3.96 -1.20 -8.72
CA GLN A 90 5.15 -1.62 -9.46
C GLN A 90 5.02 -1.33 -10.97
N GLU A 91 3.88 -1.67 -11.59
CA GLU A 91 3.59 -1.35 -13.00
C GLU A 91 3.66 0.15 -13.27
N ASN A 92 3.08 0.96 -12.36
CA ASN A 92 3.11 2.41 -12.46
C ASN A 92 4.54 2.97 -12.37
N GLN A 93 5.40 2.39 -11.53
CA GLN A 93 6.81 2.76 -11.48
C GLN A 93 7.52 2.41 -12.80
N GLU A 94 7.24 1.26 -13.39
CA GLU A 94 7.80 0.88 -14.69
C GLU A 94 7.33 1.79 -15.83
N LEU A 95 6.07 2.24 -15.79
CA LEU A 95 5.56 3.25 -16.71
C LEU A 95 6.30 4.58 -16.54
N LEU A 96 6.56 5.01 -15.30
CA LEU A 96 7.36 6.21 -15.04
C LEU A 96 8.76 6.07 -15.64
N ILE A 97 9.46 4.96 -15.39
CA ILE A 97 10.81 4.73 -15.93
C ILE A 97 10.82 4.79 -17.47
N ARG A 98 9.86 4.12 -18.13
CA ARG A 98 9.74 4.18 -19.59
C ARG A 98 9.39 5.57 -20.11
N CYS A 99 8.60 6.34 -19.37
CA CYS A 99 8.22 7.70 -19.74
C CYS A 99 9.42 8.66 -19.67
N ILE A 100 10.21 8.60 -18.59
CA ILE A 100 11.34 9.51 -18.39
C ILE A 100 12.57 9.13 -19.21
N ALA A 101 12.69 7.87 -19.64
CA ALA A 101 13.73 7.44 -20.58
C ALA A 101 13.60 8.11 -21.97
N GLN A 102 12.44 8.70 -22.27
CA GLN A 102 12.19 9.44 -23.50
C GLN A 102 12.56 10.92 -23.34
N HIS A 103 12.84 11.59 -24.46
CA HIS A 103 13.03 13.03 -24.47
C HIS A 103 11.68 13.76 -24.41
N LEU A 104 11.25 14.11 -23.20
CA LEU A 104 9.95 14.77 -22.97
C LEU A 104 9.98 16.29 -23.25
N GLY A 105 11.16 16.92 -23.21
CA GLY A 105 11.33 18.34 -23.50
C GLY A 105 10.74 19.28 -22.42
N PHE A 106 10.29 20.45 -22.88
CA PHE A 106 9.84 21.54 -22.02
C PHE A 106 8.42 22.00 -22.39
N ALA A 107 7.66 22.40 -21.37
CA ALA A 107 6.42 23.16 -21.53
C ALA A 107 6.70 24.61 -21.12
N GLY A 108 6.97 25.48 -22.10
CA GLY A 108 7.54 26.80 -21.83
C GLY A 108 8.90 26.67 -21.13
N ASN A 109 9.05 27.29 -19.96
CA ASN A 109 10.29 27.20 -19.16
C ASN A 109 10.30 26.05 -18.14
N ARG A 110 9.36 25.09 -18.26
CA ARG A 110 9.19 24.02 -17.28
C ARG A 110 9.69 22.70 -17.85
N PRO A 111 10.75 22.10 -17.26
CA PRO A 111 11.21 20.77 -17.66
C PRO A 111 10.16 19.72 -17.31
N ILE A 112 9.64 19.03 -18.34
CA ILE A 112 8.48 18.14 -18.20
C ILE A 112 8.84 16.90 -17.38
N ALA A 113 10.00 16.28 -17.64
CA ALA A 113 10.40 15.05 -16.92
C ALA A 113 10.52 15.30 -15.41
N ALA A 114 11.17 16.41 -15.00
CA ALA A 114 11.26 16.80 -13.60
C ALA A 114 9.87 16.98 -12.95
N CYS A 115 8.92 17.59 -13.66
CA CYS A 115 7.56 17.78 -13.16
C CYS A 115 6.81 16.46 -12.98
N ILE A 116 6.96 15.52 -13.94
CA ILE A 116 6.31 14.21 -13.86
C ILE A 116 6.89 13.39 -12.72
N ILE A 117 8.23 13.29 -12.63
CA ILE A 117 8.92 12.57 -11.55
C ILE A 117 8.46 13.09 -10.19
N TYR A 118 8.50 14.41 -10.00
CA TYR A 118 8.11 15.02 -8.74
C TYR A 118 6.66 14.70 -8.35
N LYS A 119 5.71 14.81 -9.30
CA LYS A 119 4.30 14.50 -9.05
C LYS A 119 4.09 13.02 -8.70
N CYS A 120 4.77 12.11 -9.39
CA CYS A 120 4.68 10.68 -9.09
C CYS A 120 5.21 10.37 -7.68
N LEU A 121 6.37 10.93 -7.31
CA LEU A 121 6.95 10.75 -5.98
C LEU A 121 6.04 11.29 -4.86
N LEU A 122 5.38 12.43 -5.08
CA LEU A 122 4.38 12.95 -4.15
C LEU A 122 3.16 12.03 -4.04
N HIS A 123 2.62 11.61 -5.19
CA HIS A 123 1.42 10.78 -5.23
C HIS A 123 1.63 9.44 -4.51
N TRP A 124 2.79 8.83 -4.67
CA TRP A 124 3.16 7.59 -3.98
C TRP A 124 3.71 7.80 -2.55
N ARG A 125 3.75 9.04 -2.05
CA ARG A 125 4.34 9.41 -0.76
C ARG A 125 5.74 8.84 -0.53
N SER A 126 6.56 8.84 -1.59
CA SER A 126 7.88 8.18 -1.59
C SER A 126 8.89 8.78 -0.59
N PHE A 127 8.55 9.89 0.05
CA PHE A 127 9.35 10.58 1.08
C PHE A 127 9.12 10.08 2.51
N GLU A 128 8.00 9.39 2.76
CA GLU A 128 7.64 8.89 4.11
C GLU A 128 8.27 7.51 4.39
N VAL A 129 8.67 6.79 3.35
CA VAL A 129 9.21 5.43 3.44
C VAL A 129 10.74 5.49 3.49
N GLU A 130 11.33 4.78 4.43
CA GLU A 130 12.79 4.65 4.54
C GLU A 130 13.33 3.85 3.35
N ARG A 131 13.91 4.58 2.37
CA ARG A 131 14.42 4.15 1.06
C ARG A 131 13.38 3.50 0.13
N THR A 132 13.00 4.23 -0.92
CA THR A 132 12.23 3.68 -2.03
C THR A 132 13.14 3.42 -3.24
N SER A 133 13.11 2.20 -3.78
CA SER A 133 13.91 1.78 -4.94
C SER A 133 13.65 2.60 -6.20
N VAL A 134 12.51 3.30 -6.26
CA VAL A 134 12.15 4.21 -7.35
C VAL A 134 13.17 5.34 -7.51
N PHE A 135 13.77 5.85 -6.43
CA PHE A 135 14.80 6.89 -6.53
C PHE A 135 16.04 6.37 -7.25
N ASP A 136 16.54 5.20 -6.88
CA ASP A 136 17.70 4.58 -7.52
C ASP A 136 17.44 4.32 -9.00
N ARG A 137 16.25 3.81 -9.34
CA ARG A 137 15.85 3.57 -10.73
C ARG A 137 15.77 4.87 -11.54
N ILE A 138 15.26 5.97 -10.96
CA ILE A 138 15.26 7.28 -11.61
C ILE A 138 16.69 7.78 -11.84
N ILE A 139 17.55 7.69 -10.82
CA ILE A 139 18.95 8.11 -10.91
C ILE A 139 19.68 7.32 -12.00
N GLN A 140 19.50 6.00 -12.05
CA GLN A 140 20.10 5.15 -13.08
C GLN A 140 19.59 5.49 -14.48
N THR A 141 18.29 5.78 -14.62
CA THR A 141 17.69 6.12 -15.92
C THR A 141 18.24 7.45 -16.44
N ILE A 142 18.33 8.46 -15.58
CA ILE A 142 18.95 9.75 -15.93
C ILE A 142 20.44 9.57 -16.20
N GLY A 143 21.13 8.77 -15.38
CA GLY A 143 22.54 8.41 -15.52
C GLY A 143 22.85 7.81 -16.89
N HIS A 144 22.09 6.81 -17.32
CA HIS A 144 22.23 6.22 -18.66
C HIS A 144 21.96 7.23 -19.77
N ALA A 145 21.01 8.16 -19.56
CA ALA A 145 20.66 9.14 -20.56
C ALA A 145 21.71 10.26 -20.72
N ILE A 146 22.63 10.41 -19.76
CA ILE A 146 23.77 11.36 -19.83
C ILE A 146 25.09 10.66 -20.08
N GLU A 147 25.21 9.38 -19.72
CA GLU A 147 26.43 8.60 -19.91
C GLU A 147 26.75 8.51 -21.40
N THR A 148 27.99 8.84 -21.78
CA THR A 148 28.47 8.89 -23.17
C THR A 148 27.79 9.91 -24.11
N GLN A 149 27.05 10.90 -23.58
CA GLN A 149 26.46 11.95 -24.43
C GLN A 149 27.43 13.09 -24.73
N GLU A 150 27.60 13.40 -26.02
CA GLU A 150 28.39 14.55 -26.51
C GLU A 150 27.50 15.73 -26.95
N ASN A 151 26.19 15.54 -27.00
CA ASN A 151 25.26 16.60 -27.39
C ASN A 151 24.98 17.54 -26.21
N ASN A 152 25.51 18.77 -26.29
CA ASN A 152 25.32 19.81 -25.29
C ASN A 152 23.85 20.16 -25.04
N ASP A 153 22.97 20.06 -26.03
CA ASP A 153 21.53 20.33 -25.84
C ASP A 153 20.89 19.26 -24.95
N VAL A 154 21.29 18.00 -25.11
CA VAL A 154 20.83 16.87 -24.29
C VAL A 154 21.36 17.01 -22.85
N LEU A 155 22.63 17.39 -22.69
CA LEU A 155 23.21 17.65 -21.38
C LEU A 155 22.54 18.84 -20.68
N ALA A 156 22.29 19.94 -21.40
CA ALA A 156 21.59 21.11 -20.88
C ALA A 156 20.14 20.78 -20.49
N TYR A 157 19.45 19.95 -21.28
CA TYR A 157 18.13 19.42 -20.94
C TYR A 157 18.17 18.61 -19.63
N TRP A 158 19.09 17.65 -19.50
CA TRP A 158 19.17 16.82 -18.29
C TRP A 158 19.62 17.61 -17.07
N LEU A 159 20.53 18.56 -17.22
CA LEU A 159 20.92 19.49 -16.15
C LEU A 159 19.71 20.31 -15.68
N SER A 160 18.95 20.89 -16.62
CA SER A 160 17.74 21.66 -16.30
C SER A 160 16.70 20.82 -15.54
N ASN A 161 16.49 19.56 -15.97
CA ASN A 161 15.62 18.62 -15.28
C ASN A 161 16.14 18.29 -13.88
N ALA A 162 17.42 17.93 -13.74
CA ALA A 162 18.03 17.56 -12.47
C ALA A 162 18.00 18.71 -11.46
N SER A 163 18.38 19.93 -11.86
CA SER A 163 18.33 21.11 -10.99
C SER A 163 16.92 21.44 -10.53
N THR A 164 15.94 21.37 -11.44
CA THR A 164 14.53 21.61 -11.09
C THR A 164 14.00 20.53 -10.16
N LEU A 165 14.31 19.26 -10.43
CA LEU A 165 13.91 18.15 -9.58
C LEU A 165 14.53 18.31 -8.18
N LEU A 166 15.84 18.56 -8.08
CA LEU A 166 16.53 18.79 -6.81
C LEU A 166 15.87 19.91 -5.99
N LEU A 167 15.53 21.04 -6.64
CA LEU A 167 14.84 22.15 -5.98
C LEU A 167 13.47 21.74 -5.42
N LEU A 168 12.68 20.99 -6.19
CA LEU A 168 11.36 20.50 -5.76
C LEU A 168 11.47 19.50 -4.60
N LEU A 169 12.43 18.57 -4.67
CA LEU A 169 12.71 17.60 -3.59
C LEU A 169 13.14 18.32 -2.32
N GLN A 170 14.09 19.26 -2.40
CA GLN A 170 14.58 20.03 -1.26
C GLN A 170 13.48 20.84 -0.57
N ARG A 171 12.58 21.47 -1.34
CA ARG A 171 11.44 22.21 -0.78
C ARG A 171 10.48 21.30 -0.01
N THR A 172 10.22 20.11 -0.55
CA THR A 172 9.32 19.13 0.06
C THR A 172 9.91 18.57 1.35
N LEU A 173 11.18 18.17 1.33
CA LEU A 173 11.87 17.64 2.51
C LEU A 173 12.02 18.70 3.62
N LYS A 174 12.36 19.95 3.28
CA LYS A 174 12.42 21.06 4.24
C LYS A 174 11.04 21.33 4.88
N ALA A 175 9.97 21.33 4.08
CA ALA A 175 8.61 21.51 4.60
C ALA A 175 8.20 20.34 5.50
N SER A 176 8.54 19.11 5.13
CA SER A 176 8.27 17.91 5.94
C SER A 176 8.99 17.94 7.29
N GLY A 177 10.25 18.42 7.32
CA GLY A 177 11.01 18.59 8.57
C GLY A 177 10.45 19.71 9.47
N ALA A 178 9.97 20.81 8.87
CA ALA A 178 9.36 21.92 9.61
C ALA A 178 7.98 21.56 10.19
N ALA A 179 7.21 20.69 9.54
CA ALA A 179 5.93 20.20 10.04
C ALA A 179 6.07 19.38 11.34
N GLY A 180 7.23 18.77 11.59
CA GLY A 180 7.57 18.10 12.84
C GLY A 180 7.97 19.05 14.00
N MET A 181 8.17 20.33 13.70
CA MET A 181 8.52 21.38 14.68
C MET A 181 7.35 22.28 15.05
N ALA A 182 6.12 21.99 14.61
CA ALA A 182 4.96 22.65 15.17
C ALA A 182 4.92 22.33 16.67
N PRO A 183 4.96 23.34 17.58
CA PRO A 183 4.79 23.07 18.99
C PRO A 183 3.42 22.45 19.14
N GLN A 184 3.39 21.16 19.50
CA GLN A 184 2.20 20.46 19.93
C GLN A 184 1.59 21.33 21.02
N ARG A 185 0.60 22.14 20.64
CA ARG A 185 -0.09 23.07 21.51
C ARG A 185 -0.76 22.18 22.53
N ARG A 186 -0.07 21.94 23.65
CA ARG A 186 -0.59 21.26 24.81
C ARG A 186 -1.93 21.94 25.06
N ARG A 187 -3.02 21.19 24.87
CA ARG A 187 -4.30 21.54 25.46
C ARG A 187 -4.01 21.70 26.95
N SER A 188 -3.83 22.94 27.38
CA SER A 188 -3.85 23.27 28.79
C SER A 188 -5.26 22.96 29.25
N SER A 189 -5.44 21.79 29.84
CA SER A 189 -6.60 21.45 30.65
C SER A 189 -6.60 22.37 31.86
N SER A 190 -7.10 23.60 31.70
CA SER A 190 -7.32 24.50 32.82
C SER A 190 -8.59 24.09 33.54
N ALA A 191 -8.37 23.39 34.65
CA ALA A 191 -8.99 23.56 35.96
C ALA A 191 -10.51 23.83 36.03
N THR A 192 -11.18 22.85 36.63
CA THR A 192 -12.43 22.89 37.38
C THR A 192 -12.73 24.26 38.02
N LEU A 193 -13.74 24.94 37.50
CA LEU A 193 -14.31 26.13 38.14
C LEU A 193 -15.27 25.67 39.25
N PHE A 194 -14.71 25.46 40.43
CA PHE A 194 -15.44 25.18 41.65
C PHE A 194 -16.40 26.34 41.97
N GLY A 195 -17.64 26.00 42.28
CA GLY A 195 -18.69 26.95 42.57
C GLY A 195 -18.40 27.84 43.78
N ARG A 196 -18.85 29.10 43.67
CA ARG A 196 -19.22 29.93 44.81
C ARG A 196 -20.54 30.63 44.47
N MET A 197 -21.61 30.09 45.05
CA MET A 197 -22.82 30.85 45.39
C MET A 197 -22.46 31.81 46.52
N THR A 198 -22.68 33.12 46.33
CA THR A 198 -22.98 34.05 47.44
C THR A 198 -23.74 35.27 46.93
N GLN A 199 -24.93 35.44 47.54
CA GLN A 199 -25.87 36.57 47.59
C GLN A 199 -26.51 37.07 46.30
#